data_AF-A0A5C1ATX7-F1
#
_entry.id   AF-A0A5C1ATX7-F1
#
_cell.length_a   1.000
_cell.length_b   1.000
_cell.length_c   1.000
_cell.angle_alpha   90.00
_cell.angle_beta   90.00
_cell.angle_gamma   90.00
#
_symmetry.space_group_name_H-M   'P 1'
#
loop_
_entity.id
_entity.type
_entity.pdbx_description
1 polymer ?
#
loop_
_entity_poly.entity_id
_entity_poly.type
_entity_poly.pdbx_seq_one_letter_code
_entity_poly.pdbx_strand_id
1 'polypeptide(L)'
;MYEFTLEEMPAVDREVGNWWTSTCPQSRFRQNLTVTLASPDGTRLSVLNREFTRRRGAEVLERFEFSDAGHLLRVLGERFGIRLPSDTTFSIP
;
A
#
# COMPACT_ATOMS: atom_id res chain seq x y z
N MET A 1 8.54 -11.97 -2.54
CA MET A 1 9.86 -12.50 -2.91
C MET A 1 10.00 -12.29 -4.41
N TYR A 2 11.19 -11.92 -4.88
CA TYR A 2 11.49 -11.59 -6.28
C TYR A 2 12.82 -12.25 -6.67
N GLU A 3 13.04 -12.43 -7.97
CA GLU A 3 14.25 -13.00 -8.56
C GLU A 3 14.84 -11.98 -9.56
N PHE A 4 16.16 -11.89 -9.65
CA PHE A 4 16.85 -10.90 -10.49
C PHE A 4 18.17 -11.44 -11.07
N THR A 5 18.58 -10.93 -12.23
CA THR A 5 19.77 -11.35 -13.01
C THR A 5 20.94 -10.36 -12.99
N LEU A 6 20.81 -9.20 -12.33
CA LEU A 6 21.78 -8.08 -12.28
C LEU A 6 21.96 -7.28 -13.58
N GLU A 7 21.17 -7.56 -14.62
CA GLU A 7 21.16 -6.74 -15.83
C GLU A 7 20.79 -5.29 -15.49
N GLU A 8 21.45 -4.34 -16.16
CA GLU A 8 21.07 -2.93 -16.03
C GLU A 8 19.64 -2.75 -16.52
N MET A 9 18.84 -2.01 -15.76
CA MET A 9 17.49 -1.62 -16.15
C MET A 9 17.51 -0.15 -16.61
N PRO A 10 17.56 0.12 -17.93
CA PRO A 10 17.40 1.44 -18.50
C PRO A 10 16.18 2.19 -17.95
N ALA A 11 16.22 3.52 -17.98
CA ALA A 11 15.12 4.35 -17.51
C ALA A 11 13.81 4.08 -18.28
N VAL A 12 13.89 3.85 -19.60
CA VAL A 12 12.72 3.56 -20.44
C VAL A 12 11.98 2.29 -20.00
N ASP A 13 12.70 1.26 -19.55
CA ASP A 13 12.07 0.02 -19.08
C ASP A 13 11.31 0.24 -17.77
N ARG A 14 11.78 1.18 -16.93
CA ARG A 14 11.08 1.59 -15.70
C ARG A 14 9.80 2.33 -16.03
N GLU A 15 9.81 3.18 -17.05
CA GLU A 15 8.61 3.88 -17.53
C GLU A 15 7.56 2.90 -18.03
N VAL A 16 7.96 1.92 -18.85
CA VAL A 16 7.07 0.86 -19.34
C VAL A 16 6.50 0.03 -18.18
N GLY A 17 7.35 -0.40 -17.25
CA GLY A 17 6.93 -1.14 -16.05
C GLY A 17 5.99 -0.34 -15.15
N ASN A 18 6.28 0.94 -14.94
CA ASN A 18 5.43 1.85 -14.17
C ASN A 18 4.07 2.06 -14.85
N TRP A 19 4.06 2.26 -16.17
CA TRP A 19 2.81 2.41 -16.93
C TRP A 19 1.94 1.16 -16.79
N TRP A 20 2.50 -0.03 -17.00
CA TRP A 20 1.74 -1.29 -16.83
C TRP A 20 1.20 -1.41 -15.40
N THR A 21 2.05 -1.19 -14.40
CA THR A 21 1.69 -1.33 -12.98
C THR A 21 0.60 -0.35 -12.57
N SER A 22 0.64 0.89 -13.08
CA SER A 22 -0.28 1.96 -12.68
C SER A 22 -1.58 1.99 -13.49
N THR A 23 -1.58 1.50 -14.74
CA THR A 23 -2.70 1.73 -15.67
C THR A 23 -3.36 0.46 -16.19
N CYS A 24 -2.64 -0.66 -16.27
CA CYS A 24 -3.19 -1.90 -16.80
C CYS A 24 -4.34 -2.41 -15.93
N PRO A 25 -5.52 -2.74 -16.51
CA PRO A 25 -6.65 -3.30 -15.74
C PRO A 25 -6.33 -4.60 -15.00
N GLN A 26 -5.33 -5.36 -15.48
CA GLN A 26 -4.88 -6.60 -14.86
C GLN A 26 -3.85 -6.37 -13.73
N SER A 27 -3.37 -5.14 -13.55
CA SER A 27 -2.42 -4.84 -12.48
C SER A 27 -3.09 -5.00 -11.11
N ARG A 28 -2.41 -5.68 -10.19
CA ARG A 28 -2.88 -5.81 -8.81
C ARG A 28 -3.00 -4.47 -8.10
N PHE A 29 -2.18 -3.47 -8.46
CA PHE A 29 -2.26 -2.11 -7.90
C PHE A 29 -3.49 -1.34 -8.39
N ARG A 30 -4.06 -1.74 -9.53
CA ARG A 30 -5.34 -1.22 -10.04
C ARG A 30 -6.55 -1.90 -9.41
N GLN A 31 -6.35 -3.07 -8.80
CA GLN A 31 -7.41 -3.91 -8.25
C GLN A 31 -7.44 -3.93 -6.72
N ASN A 32 -6.34 -3.56 -6.06
CA ASN A 32 -6.20 -3.64 -4.61
C ASN A 32 -5.72 -2.30 -4.03
N LEU A 33 -6.20 -2.01 -2.83
CA LEU A 33 -5.64 -0.97 -2.00
C LEU A 33 -4.51 -1.56 -1.15
N THR A 34 -3.29 -1.06 -1.29
CA THR A 34 -2.14 -1.56 -0.52
C THR A 34 -1.30 -0.40 -0.02
N VAL A 35 -1.02 -0.41 1.28
CA VAL A 35 -0.15 0.58 1.93
C VAL A 35 0.73 -0.17 2.92
N THR A 36 2.00 0.21 3.06
CA THR A 36 2.87 -0.34 4.11
C THR A 36 3.87 0.70 4.59
N LEU A 37 4.04 0.78 5.91
CA LEU A 37 5.04 1.61 6.58
C LEU A 37 5.87 0.74 7.51
N ALA A 38 7.20 0.77 7.36
CA ALA A 38 8.13 0.09 8.24
C ALA A 38 8.79 1.12 9.18
N SER A 39 8.86 0.79 10.46
CA SER A 39 9.43 1.64 11.50
C SER A 39 10.79 1.12 11.97
N PRO A 40 11.69 1.98 12.50
CA PRO A 40 13.00 1.57 13.02
C PRO A 40 12.96 0.56 14.17
N ASP A 41 11.87 0.55 14.95
CA ASP A 41 11.66 -0.39 16.06
C ASP A 41 11.23 -1.80 15.60
N GLY A 42 11.26 -2.07 14.28
CA GLY A 42 10.83 -3.33 13.69
C GLY A 42 9.32 -3.48 13.55
N THR A 43 8.53 -2.48 13.94
CA THR A 43 7.08 -2.47 13.70
C THR A 43 6.80 -2.23 12.22
N ARG A 44 5.78 -2.90 11.69
CA ARG A 44 5.25 -2.68 10.34
C ARG A 44 3.75 -2.47 10.41
N LEU A 45 3.30 -1.39 9.79
CA LEU A 45 1.89 -1.13 9.52
C LEU A 45 1.61 -1.53 8.08
N SER A 46 0.52 -2.23 7.84
CA SER A 46 0.08 -2.60 6.50
C SER A 46 -1.43 -2.42 6.37
N VAL A 47 -1.84 -1.95 5.20
CA VAL A 47 -3.22 -2.03 4.73
C VAL A 47 -3.25 -2.91 3.49
N LEU A 48 -4.18 -3.85 3.46
CA LEU A 48 -4.57 -4.60 2.26
C LEU A 48 -6.09 -4.60 2.15
N ASN A 49 -6.61 -3.88 1.16
CA ASN A 49 -8.04 -3.65 0.95
C ASN A 49 -8.70 -3.10 2.23
N ARG A 50 -9.55 -3.91 2.88
CA ARG A 50 -10.26 -3.52 4.11
C ARG A 50 -9.48 -3.78 5.38
N GLU A 51 -8.38 -4.52 5.35
CA GLU A 51 -7.69 -4.95 6.57
C GLU A 51 -6.50 -4.02 6.88
N PHE A 52 -6.44 -3.54 8.12
CA PHE A 52 -5.25 -2.98 8.73
C PHE A 52 -4.58 -4.04 9.62
N THR A 53 -3.25 -4.14 9.52
CA THR A 53 -2.43 -4.95 10.42
C THR A 53 -1.22 -4.14 10.91
N ARG A 54 -1.00 -4.13 12.22
CA ARG A 54 0.26 -3.72 12.86
C ARG A 54 0.95 -4.96 13.42
N ARG A 55 2.20 -5.20 13.02
CA ARG A 55 2.99 -6.34 13.47
C ARG A 55 4.41 -5.96 13.85
N ARG A 56 5.03 -6.75 14.72
CA ARG A 56 6.46 -6.68 15.03
C ARG A 56 7.05 -8.08 14.89
N GLY A 57 7.89 -8.28 13.88
CA GLY A 57 8.32 -9.64 13.50
C GLY A 57 7.12 -10.52 13.11
N ALA A 58 6.96 -11.65 13.81
CA ALA A 58 5.85 -12.60 13.64
C ALA A 58 4.61 -12.26 14.51
N GLU A 59 4.76 -11.35 15.48
CA GLU A 59 3.68 -10.98 16.40
C GLU A 59 2.75 -9.94 15.76
N VAL A 60 1.44 -10.22 15.79
CA VAL A 60 0.40 -9.26 15.39
C VAL A 60 -0.05 -8.50 16.62
N LEU A 61 0.24 -7.20 16.65
CA LEU A 61 -0.06 -6.31 17.79
C LEU A 61 -1.46 -5.72 17.70
N GLU A 62 -1.97 -5.51 16.49
CA GLU A 62 -3.29 -4.93 16.23
C GLU A 62 -3.76 -5.34 14.83
N ARG A 63 -5.04 -5.70 14.71
CA ARG A 63 -5.69 -5.97 13.44
C ARG A 63 -7.15 -5.53 13.51
N PHE A 64 -7.62 -4.87 12.46
CA PHE A 64 -9.03 -4.52 12.32
C PHE A 64 -9.39 -4.31 10.85
N GLU A 65 -10.68 -4.34 10.55
CA GLU A 65 -11.20 -3.96 9.24
C GLU A 65 -11.75 -2.51 9.25
N PHE A 66 -11.61 -1.82 8.12
CA PHE A 66 -12.21 -0.50 7.93
C PHE A 66 -13.73 -0.62 7.74
N SER A 67 -14.47 0.20 8.49
CA SER A 67 -15.93 0.34 8.37
C SER A 67 -16.32 1.05 7.08
N ASP A 68 -15.58 2.11 6.74
CA ASP A 68 -15.90 3.05 5.68
C ASP A 68 -14.63 3.80 5.21
N ALA A 69 -14.77 4.55 4.11
CA ALA A 69 -13.67 5.31 3.51
C ALA A 69 -13.14 6.42 4.45
N GLY A 70 -13.98 7.01 5.29
CA GLY A 70 -13.56 8.05 6.23
C GLY A 70 -12.65 7.49 7.32
N HIS A 71 -12.95 6.29 7.84
CA HIS A 71 -12.08 5.57 8.75
C HIS A 71 -10.72 5.27 8.11
N LEU A 72 -10.71 4.79 6.86
CA LEU A 72 -9.46 4.58 6.12
C LEU A 72 -8.64 5.85 5.99
N LEU A 73 -9.22 6.95 5.49
CA LEU A 73 -8.52 8.22 5.27
C LEU A 73 -7.90 8.76 6.56
N ARG A 74 -8.62 8.67 7.68
CA ARG A 74 -8.14 9.10 8.98
C ARG A 74 -6.94 8.25 9.45
N VAL A 75 -7.00 6.93 9.27
CA VAL A 75 -5.87 6.03 9.59
C VAL A 75 -4.66 6.30 8.69
N LEU A 76 -4.86 6.56 7.39
CA LEU A 76 -3.78 6.95 6.48
C LEU A 76 -3.10 8.24 6.95
N GLY A 77 -3.87 9.24 7.36
CA GLY A 77 -3.33 10.50 7.87
C GLY A 77 -2.59 10.36 9.21
N GLU A 78 -3.21 9.71 10.19
CA GLU A 78 -2.69 9.62 11.56
C GLU A 78 -1.52 8.63 11.69
N ARG A 79 -1.58 7.49 11.01
CA ARG A 79 -0.63 6.39 11.22
C ARG A 79 0.40 6.24 10.12
N PHE A 80 0.05 6.62 8.89
CA PHE A 80 0.96 6.54 7.74
C PHE A 80 1.52 7.90 7.31
N GLY A 81 1.00 9.02 7.84
CA GLY A 81 1.38 10.36 7.43
C GLY A 81 0.93 10.73 6.01
N ILE A 82 -0.01 9.96 5.44
CA ILE A 82 -0.52 10.17 4.09
C ILE A 82 -1.80 11.00 4.18
N ARG A 83 -1.71 12.27 3.77
CA ARG A 83 -2.87 13.17 3.65
C ARG A 83 -3.27 13.27 2.19
N LEU A 84 -4.54 13.01 1.92
CA LEU A 84 -5.13 13.12 0.61
C LEU A 84 -5.98 14.39 0.53
N PRO A 85 -6.16 14.96 -0.68
CA PRO A 85 -7.10 16.06 -0.90
C PRO A 85 -8.50 15.75 -0.34
N SER A 86 -9.19 16.76 0.19
CA SER A 86 -10.49 16.60 0.86
C SER A 86 -11.62 16.11 -0.06
N ASP A 87 -11.46 16.29 -1.37
CA ASP A 87 -12.35 15.82 -2.43
C ASP A 87 -12.00 14.42 -2.95
N THR A 88 -11.01 13.75 -2.36
CA THR A 88 -10.61 12.39 -2.76
C THR A 88 -11.73 11.39 -2.45
N THR A 89 -12.34 10.84 -3.49
CA THR A 89 -13.28 9.72 -3.37
C THR A 89 -12.51 8.40 -3.32
N PHE A 90 -12.67 7.65 -2.23
CA PHE A 90 -12.09 6.31 -2.08
C PHE A 90 -13.19 5.24 -2.06
N SER A 91 -13.08 4.25 -2.95
CA SER A 91 -13.81 2.99 -2.79
C SER A 91 -12.89 1.99 -2.11
N ILE A 92 -13.34 1.37 -1.02
CA ILE A 92 -12.61 0.26 -0.43
C ILE A 92 -13.05 -1.01 -1.19
N PRO A 93 -12.12 -1.73 -1.85
CA PRO A 93 -12.43 -3.00 -2.52
C PRO A 93 -12.99 -4.05 -1.56
#